data_AF-E7BS93-F1
#
_entry.id   AF-E7BS93-F1
#
_cell.length_a   1.000
_cell.length_b   1.000
_cell.length_c   1.000
_cell.angle_alpha   90.00
_cell.angle_beta   90.00
_cell.angle_gamma   90.00
#
_symmetry.space_group_name_H-M   'P 1'
#
loop_
_entity.id
_entity.type
_entity.pdbx_description
1 polymer ?
#
loop_
_entity_poly.entity_id
_entity_poly.type
_entity_poly.pdbx_seq_one_letter_code
_entity_poly.pdbx_strand_id
1 'polypeptide(L)' 'FTFGKTKFAEDIPSKFWFKNEIPTHLACGDEHTAIITGNKLYMFGSNNW' A
#
# COMPACT_ATOMS: atom_id res chain seq x y z
N PHE A 1 -7.14 0.81 4.36
CA PHE A 1 -6.70 1.77 5.39
C PHE A 1 -5.23 1.52 5.65
N THR A 2 -4.46 2.56 5.94
CA THR A 2 -3.05 2.48 6.36
C THR A 2 -2.92 3.02 7.78
N PHE A 3 -2.08 2.37 8.58
CA PHE A 3 -1.78 2.75 9.96
C PHE A 3 -0.28 2.54 10.22
N GLY A 4 0.32 3.39 11.05
CA GLY A 4 1.74 3.32 11.38
C GLY A 4 2.65 3.93 10.31
N LYS A 5 3.94 3.59 10.36
CA LYS A 5 5.01 4.14 9.50
C LYS A 5 5.02 3.48 8.12
N THR A 6 4.05 3.86 7.29
CA THR A 6 3.83 3.29 5.95
C THR A 6 4.50 4.10 4.83
N LYS A 7 5.04 5.28 5.14
CA LYS A 7 5.50 6.32 4.21
C LYS A 7 4.41 6.74 3.21
N PHE A 8 3.14 6.59 3.58
CA PHE A 8 1.97 7.03 2.82
C PHE A 8 1.25 8.14 3.59
N ALA A 9 0.91 9.24 2.91
CA ALA A 9 0.20 10.39 3.49
C ALA A 9 0.81 10.88 4.83
N GLU A 10 2.14 11.04 4.85
CA GLU A 10 2.89 11.50 6.03
C GLU A 10 2.67 10.64 7.29
N ASP A 11 2.39 9.34 7.12
CA ASP A 11 2.11 8.37 8.19
C ASP A 11 0.87 8.70 9.05
N ILE A 12 0.03 9.62 8.58
CA ILE A 12 -1.29 9.88 9.17
C ILE A 12 -2.22 8.72 8.77
N PRO A 13 -2.98 8.13 9.72
CA PRO A 13 -3.96 7.10 9.41
C PRO A 13 -4.86 7.50 8.24
N SER A 14 -4.79 6.73 7.16
CA SER A 14 -5.33 7.17 5.87
C SER A 14 -6.16 6.10 5.17
N LYS A 15 -7.04 6.55 4.28
CA LYS A 15 -7.89 5.70 3.46
C LYS A 15 -7.74 6.10 1.99
N PHE A 16 -7.50 5.11 1.13
CA PHE A 16 -7.49 5.27 -0.32
C PHE A 16 -8.23 4.10 -0.97
N TRP A 17 -8.52 4.22 -2.27
CA TRP A 17 -9.20 3.21 -3.06
C TRP A 17 -8.72 3.22 -4.51
N PHE A 18 -8.96 2.12 -5.21
CA PHE A 18 -8.71 2.00 -6.64
C PHE A 18 -10.01 2.26 -7.42
N LYS A 19 -9.92 3.00 -8.52
CA LYS A 19 -11.09 3.26 -9.36
C LYS A 19 -11.46 1.98 -10.11
N ASN A 20 -12.68 1.49 -9.92
CA ASN A 20 -13.24 0.30 -10.57
C ASN A 20 -12.47 -1.02 -10.33
N GLU A 21 -11.62 -1.07 -9.31
CA GLU A 21 -10.84 -2.25 -8.97
C GLU A 21 -10.88 -2.50 -7.46
N ILE A 22 -10.76 -3.77 -7.08
CA ILE A 22 -10.77 -4.20 -5.67
C ILE A 22 -9.43 -4.87 -5.39
N PRO A 23 -8.72 -4.48 -4.30
CA PRO A 23 -7.54 -5.19 -3.83
C PRO A 23 -7.86 -6.64 -3.52
N THR A 24 -7.12 -7.58 -4.10
CA THR A 24 -7.28 -9.03 -3.86
C THR A 24 -6.20 -9.58 -2.93
N HIS A 25 -5.01 -8.99 -2.95
CA HIS A 25 -3.90 -9.39 -2.09
C HIS A 25 -3.17 -8.18 -1.51
N LEU A 26 -2.71 -8.33 -0.28
CA LEU A 26 -1.97 -7.34 0.50
C LEU A 26 -0.80 -8.05 1.16
N ALA A 27 0.38 -7.44 1.10
CA ALA A 27 1.55 -7.90 1.83
C ALA A 27 2.31 -6.70 2.40
N CYS A 28 2.81 -6.84 3.63
CA CYS A 28 3.64 -5.83 4.29
C CYS A 28 4.99 -6.46 4.63
N GLY A 29 6.06 -5.81 4.20
CA GLY A 29 7.43 -6.08 4.66
C GLY A 29 7.78 -5.23 5.88
N ASP A 30 9.07 -5.09 6.14
CA ASP A 30 9.59 -4.28 7.26
C ASP A 30 9.22 -2.79 7.12
N GLU A 31 9.47 -2.22 5.94
CA GLU A 31 9.16 -0.80 5.66
C GLU A 31 8.44 -0.55 4.32
N HIS A 32 7.90 -1.58 3.66
CA HIS A 32 7.19 -1.44 2.38
C HIS A 32 5.91 -2.28 2.31
N THR A 33 4.98 -1.88 1.46
CA THR A 33 3.68 -2.54 1.26
C THR A 33 3.47 -2.83 -0.22
N ALA A 34 2.93 -4.01 -0.51
CA ALA A 34 2.54 -4.46 -1.84
C ALA A 34 1.03 -4.74 -1.90
N ILE A 35 0.39 -4.30 -2.98
CA ILE A 35 -1.04 -4.51 -3.22
C ILE A 35 -1.26 -5.03 -4.64
N ILE A 36 -2.03 -6.11 -4.76
CA ILE A 36 -2.47 -6.63 -6.07
C ILE A 36 -3.94 -6.27 -6.29
N THR A 37 -4.25 -5.64 -7.43
CA THR A 37 -5.62 -5.45 -7.93
C THR A 37 -5.70 -6.01 -9.35
N GLY A 38 -6.50 -7.06 -9.57
CA GLY A 38 -6.51 -7.77 -10.85
C GLY A 38 -5.10 -8.23 -11.26
N ASN A 39 -4.56 -7.68 -12.34
CA ASN A 39 -3.21 -7.98 -12.87
C ASN A 39 -2.19 -6.85 -12.61
N LYS A 40 -2.48 -5.91 -11.70
CA LYS A 40 -1.61 -4.78 -11.38
C LYS A 40 -1.01 -4.94 -9.98
N LEU A 41 0.25 -4.52 -9.84
CA LEU A 41 0.97 -4.45 -8.59
C LEU A 41 1.22 -2.97 -8.24
N TYR A 42 0.84 -2.58 -7.03
CA TYR A 42 1.09 -1.26 -6.44
C TYR A 42 2.00 -1.40 -5.24
N MET A 43 3.00 -0.53 -5.15
CA MET A 43 3.99 -0.51 -4.08
C MET A 43 4.04 0.88 -3.45
N PHE A 44 4.16 0.93 -2.13
CA PHE A 44 4.52 2.15 -1.40
C PHE A 44 5.35 1.79 -0.16
N GLY A 45 6.08 2.77 0.38
CA GLY A 45 7.00 2.57 1.49
C GLY A 45 8.45 2.86 1.12
N SER A 46 9.37 2.23 1.84
CA SER A 46 10.81 2.33 1.65
C SER A 46 11.24 1.68 0.33
N ASN A 47 12.16 2.33 -0.38
CA ASN A 47 12.74 1.84 -1.64
C ASN A 47 14.27 1.95 -1.61
N ASN A 48 14.86 1.65 -0.45
CA ASN A 48 16.29 1.81 -0.20
C ASN A 48 17.10 0.56 -0.58
N TRP A 49 16.45 -0.55 -0.95
CA TRP A 49 17.03 -1.85 -1.27
C TRP A 49 16.32 -2.48 -2.47
#